data_AF-A0A3S9Q7K6-F1
#
_entry.id   AF-A0A3S9Q7K6-F1
#
_cell.length_a   1.000
_cell.length_b   1.000
_cell.length_c   1.000
_cell.angle_alpha   90.00
_cell.angle_beta   90.00
_cell.angle_gamma   90.00
#
_symmetry.space_group_name_H-M   'P 1'
#
loop_
_entity.id
_entity.type
_entity.pdbx_description
1 polymer ?
#
loop_
_entity_poly.entity_id
_entity_poly.type
_entity_poly.pdbx_seq_one_letter_code
_entity_poly.pdbx_strand_id
1 'polypeptide(L)'
;MQIHKNFFTFVTFVSLFGLVSCGGSPSNNSTTIAVPKQVIDPVTTPDIIDDISCDVSYPLQILSINDESTGAEAAALFDGNKTNASSWQADTTDSNLLLTLSEPAMLKQLIITWKNVEYAHLFNIYGSKDQENWQLLNSKTQSEKNSLFPDVIHLDQLRTETALYLRIELAGSDVSQPSSILEVEAFGCQKDVSHNIELIDWYLSVPTDEDSNGKSDSIKETALADGYSDPRFFTLSKDGGLVFTTSVSGYRTSTNTNYVRSELREMLRRGDTSEQTQGVNKNNWVFSTAPQTDLDNAGGIDGELNAELAVNSVTTTGEDYQIGRVIIGQIHANDDEPARLYYRKLPGNSNGSIYLAHEALGGDDAYYDIIGSRTNSASNPTDGIPLDEKFSYSITVSGHKLTVKVIKADGSEFEQIVDMTTSGYDQGSQYMYFKAGVYNQNNSGDAHDFVRATFYQIENSHSGYPH
;
A
#
# COMPACT_ATOMS: atom_id res chain seq x y z
N MET A 1 -58.63 -4.91 7.15
CA MET A 1 -59.51 -4.75 8.33
C MET A 1 -58.71 -3.95 9.34
N GLN A 2 -58.74 -2.62 9.21
CA GLN A 2 -59.29 -1.65 10.19
C GLN A 2 -58.96 -1.95 11.67
N ILE A 3 -58.69 -1.02 12.60
CA ILE A 3 -58.46 0.44 12.73
C ILE A 3 -58.12 0.62 14.25
N HIS A 4 -57.33 1.66 14.63
CA HIS A 4 -57.38 2.55 15.85
C HIS A 4 -55.97 2.76 16.43
N LYS A 5 -55.28 3.93 16.41
CA LYS A 5 -55.55 5.36 16.73
C LYS A 5 -55.93 5.66 18.19
N ASN A 6 -55.05 6.35 18.93
CA ASN A 6 -55.23 7.69 19.58
C ASN A 6 -54.07 7.96 20.58
N PHE A 7 -53.31 9.07 20.60
CA PHE A 7 -53.57 10.52 20.79
C PHE A 7 -53.93 10.97 22.22
N PHE A 8 -53.08 11.80 22.84
CA PHE A 8 -53.31 12.78 23.93
C PHE A 8 -52.05 13.69 23.97
N THR A 9 -52.00 14.99 23.64
CA THR A 9 -52.72 16.23 24.01
C THR A 9 -52.29 16.89 25.35
N PHE A 10 -51.50 17.96 25.19
CA PHE A 10 -51.36 19.23 25.93
C PHE A 10 -52.09 19.47 27.27
N VAL A 11 -51.37 20.06 28.24
CA VAL A 11 -51.93 20.99 29.25
C VAL A 11 -50.99 22.18 29.46
N THR A 12 -51.56 23.37 29.28
CA THR A 12 -51.06 24.72 29.61
C THR A 12 -51.74 25.19 30.91
N PHE A 13 -51.10 26.06 31.73
CA PHE A 13 -51.68 27.23 32.45
C PHE A 13 -50.61 27.82 33.42
N VAL A 14 -50.12 29.08 33.29
CA VAL A 14 -50.71 30.40 33.63
C VAL A 14 -50.40 30.86 35.07
N SER A 15 -49.44 31.80 35.23
CA SER A 15 -49.61 33.19 35.78
C SER A 15 -49.55 33.30 37.32
N LEU A 16 -49.29 34.43 38.02
CA LEU A 16 -49.37 35.87 37.73
C LEU A 16 -48.69 36.65 38.92
N PHE A 17 -47.96 37.72 38.61
CA PHE A 17 -47.87 39.07 39.25
C PHE A 17 -47.53 39.38 40.73
N GLY A 18 -46.69 40.43 40.85
CA GLY A 18 -46.88 41.65 41.67
C GLY A 18 -45.69 41.98 42.60
N LEU A 19 -45.25 43.21 42.89
CA LEU A 19 -45.57 44.61 42.53
C LEU A 19 -44.42 45.52 43.04
N VAL A 20 -44.06 46.54 42.25
CA VAL A 20 -43.66 47.96 42.50
C VAL A 20 -43.12 48.46 43.87
N SER A 21 -42.02 49.26 43.84
CA SER A 21 -41.91 50.54 44.57
C SER A 21 -40.87 51.50 43.95
N CYS A 22 -41.17 52.81 43.99
CA CYS A 22 -40.47 53.96 43.40
C CYS A 22 -39.47 54.66 44.33
N GLY A 23 -38.54 55.46 43.75
CA GLY A 23 -38.25 56.82 44.22
C GLY A 23 -36.78 57.22 44.47
N GLY A 24 -36.25 58.18 43.68
CA GLY A 24 -35.06 58.99 44.02
C GLY A 24 -34.36 59.64 42.81
N SER A 25 -34.37 60.98 42.72
CA SER A 25 -33.78 61.81 41.64
C SER A 25 -32.35 62.33 41.99
N PRO A 26 -31.68 63.23 41.21
CA PRO A 26 -30.42 62.92 40.55
C PRO A 26 -29.20 63.68 41.11
N SER A 27 -27.99 63.18 40.85
CA SER A 27 -26.75 63.94 41.04
C SER A 27 -25.92 63.94 39.76
N ASN A 28 -25.68 65.14 39.22
CA ASN A 28 -24.72 65.40 38.16
C ASN A 28 -23.32 64.95 38.61
N ASN A 29 -22.67 64.11 37.81
CA ASN A 29 -21.22 64.08 37.75
C ASN A 29 -20.76 63.88 36.31
N SER A 30 -19.95 64.83 35.87
CA SER A 30 -19.22 64.83 34.61
C SER A 30 -18.20 63.70 34.61
N THR A 31 -18.40 62.67 33.80
CA THR A 31 -17.36 61.69 33.47
C THR A 31 -17.25 61.53 31.96
N THR A 32 -16.04 61.83 31.49
CA THR A 32 -15.54 61.71 30.13
C THR A 32 -15.93 60.40 29.45
N ILE A 33 -16.49 60.49 28.25
CA ILE A 33 -16.72 59.35 27.35
C ILE A 33 -15.36 58.81 26.92
N ALA A 34 -14.96 57.64 27.43
CA ALA A 34 -13.85 56.90 26.87
C ALA A 34 -14.29 56.26 25.54
N VAL A 35 -13.60 56.62 24.46
CA VAL A 35 -13.72 55.95 23.16
C VAL A 35 -13.40 54.46 23.38
N PRO A 36 -14.21 53.51 22.88
CA PRO A 36 -13.88 52.10 22.98
C PRO A 36 -12.57 51.87 22.24
N LYS A 37 -11.53 51.39 22.95
CA LYS A 37 -10.35 50.85 22.29
C LYS A 37 -10.84 49.67 21.43
N GLN A 38 -10.55 49.72 20.14
CA GLN A 38 -10.68 48.55 19.28
C GLN A 38 -9.95 47.39 19.94
N VAL A 39 -10.67 46.30 20.17
CA VAL A 39 -10.07 45.00 20.44
C VAL A 39 -9.44 44.60 19.11
N ILE A 40 -8.14 44.82 18.99
CA ILE A 40 -7.34 44.24 17.92
C ILE A 40 -7.22 42.78 18.33
N ASP A 41 -7.84 41.88 17.56
CA ASP A 41 -7.60 40.44 17.71
C ASP A 41 -6.08 40.22 17.68
N PRO A 42 -5.51 39.41 18.58
CA PRO A 42 -4.08 39.12 18.53
C PRO A 42 -3.79 38.57 17.14
N VAL A 43 -2.91 39.28 16.41
CA VAL A 43 -2.32 38.77 15.16
C VAL A 43 -1.71 37.43 15.55
N THR A 44 -2.32 36.34 15.11
CA THR A 44 -1.73 35.01 15.21
C THR A 44 -0.40 35.10 14.49
N THR A 45 0.70 35.04 15.24
CA THR A 45 2.02 34.84 14.64
C THR A 45 1.92 33.64 13.71
N PRO A 46 2.27 33.76 12.42
CA PRO A 46 2.27 32.61 11.53
C PRO A 46 3.14 31.53 12.15
N ASP A 47 2.64 30.30 12.18
CA ASP A 47 3.40 29.15 12.66
C ASP A 47 4.66 29.02 11.78
N ILE A 48 5.82 29.27 12.36
CA ILE A 48 7.10 29.14 11.67
C ILE A 48 7.37 27.63 11.54
N ILE A 49 7.40 27.14 10.30
CA ILE A 49 7.76 25.76 9.99
C ILE A 49 9.28 25.69 9.81
N ASP A 50 9.95 25.03 10.76
CA ASP A 50 11.38 24.75 10.70
C ASP A 50 11.73 23.81 9.53
N ASP A 51 12.97 23.87 9.07
CA ASP A 51 13.48 22.94 8.06
C ASP A 51 13.64 21.53 8.62
N ILE A 52 13.14 20.55 7.88
CA ILE A 52 13.26 19.12 8.12
C ILE A 52 14.34 18.56 7.20
N SER A 53 15.17 17.66 7.74
CA SER A 53 16.20 16.95 6.99
C SER A 53 16.18 15.46 7.36
N CYS A 54 16.12 14.61 6.34
CA CYS A 54 16.14 13.15 6.44
C CYS A 54 16.44 12.54 5.06
N ASP A 55 17.00 11.33 5.07
CA ASP A 55 17.52 10.69 3.86
C ASP A 55 16.53 9.71 3.24
N VAL A 56 15.58 9.22 4.04
CA VAL A 56 14.57 8.24 3.62
C VAL A 56 13.38 8.88 2.89
N SER A 57 12.52 8.05 2.31
CA SER A 57 11.23 8.45 1.75
C SER A 57 10.16 7.42 2.10
N TYR A 58 9.00 7.90 2.55
CA TYR A 58 7.81 7.11 2.84
C TYR A 58 6.54 7.89 2.46
N PRO A 59 5.39 7.21 2.31
CA PRO A 59 4.11 7.88 2.04
C PRO A 59 3.79 8.95 3.10
N LEU A 60 3.43 10.14 2.63
CA LEU A 60 2.98 11.25 3.45
C LEU A 60 1.44 11.30 3.45
N GLN A 61 0.86 11.59 4.61
CA GLN A 61 -0.59 11.73 4.71
C GLN A 61 -1.03 13.11 4.19
N ILE A 62 -1.80 13.09 3.11
CA ILE A 62 -2.51 14.25 2.56
C ILE A 62 -3.77 14.48 3.41
N LEU A 63 -3.96 15.72 3.87
CA LEU A 63 -5.12 16.14 4.63
C LEU A 63 -6.28 16.55 3.71
N SER A 64 -5.98 17.32 2.67
CA SER A 64 -6.95 17.74 1.66
C SER A 64 -6.28 18.06 0.32
N ILE A 65 -7.07 17.98 -0.74
CA ILE A 65 -6.74 18.52 -2.06
C ILE A 65 -7.89 19.41 -2.51
N ASN A 66 -7.62 20.68 -2.76
CA ASN A 66 -8.62 21.66 -3.17
C ASN A 66 -8.32 22.18 -4.57
N ASP A 67 -9.33 22.22 -5.42
CA ASP A 67 -9.25 22.94 -6.70
C ASP A 67 -9.36 24.44 -6.41
N GLU A 68 -8.28 25.18 -6.64
CA GLU A 68 -8.22 26.62 -6.36
C GLU A 68 -9.16 27.43 -7.28
N SER A 69 -9.53 26.87 -8.44
CA SER A 69 -10.42 27.56 -9.39
C SER A 69 -11.89 27.56 -8.94
N THR A 70 -12.31 26.48 -8.28
CA THR A 70 -13.71 26.29 -7.81
C THR A 70 -13.85 26.45 -6.29
N GLY A 71 -12.76 26.29 -5.54
CA GLY A 71 -12.73 26.17 -4.08
C GLY A 71 -13.24 24.82 -3.57
N ALA A 72 -13.61 23.89 -4.46
CA ALA A 72 -14.13 22.59 -4.08
C ALA A 72 -12.99 21.64 -3.66
N GLU A 73 -13.29 20.70 -2.77
CA GLU A 73 -12.38 19.62 -2.41
C GLU A 73 -12.44 18.50 -3.46
N ALA A 74 -11.28 18.13 -3.99
CA ALA A 74 -11.09 17.03 -4.91
C ALA A 74 -10.82 15.72 -4.15
N ALA A 75 -11.77 15.30 -3.30
CA ALA A 75 -11.63 14.14 -2.40
C ALA A 75 -11.21 12.85 -3.11
N ALA A 76 -11.66 12.66 -4.36
CA ALA A 76 -11.31 11.50 -5.18
C ALA A 76 -9.81 11.34 -5.45
N LEU A 77 -9.00 12.39 -5.25
CA LEU A 77 -7.57 12.37 -5.55
C LEU A 77 -6.69 11.83 -4.42
N PHE A 78 -7.26 11.55 -3.24
CA PHE A 78 -6.50 11.07 -2.08
C PHE A 78 -7.32 10.12 -1.19
N ASP A 79 -8.34 9.48 -1.75
CA ASP A 79 -9.21 8.53 -1.05
C ASP A 79 -8.67 7.10 -1.05
N GLY A 80 -7.53 6.85 -1.72
CA GLY A 80 -6.92 5.54 -1.89
C GLY A 80 -7.61 4.65 -2.91
N ASN A 81 -8.58 5.17 -3.67
CA ASN A 81 -9.29 4.45 -4.72
C ASN A 81 -8.82 4.89 -6.11
N LYS A 82 -7.82 4.18 -6.63
CA LYS A 82 -7.21 4.47 -7.93
C LYS A 82 -8.06 4.05 -9.14
N THR A 83 -9.31 3.60 -8.97
CA THR A 83 -10.13 3.08 -10.07
C THR A 83 -10.86 4.20 -10.82
N ASN A 84 -11.34 3.92 -12.04
CA ASN A 84 -12.12 4.90 -12.81
C ASN A 84 -13.40 5.42 -12.13
N ALA A 85 -13.87 4.74 -11.08
CA ALA A 85 -15.02 5.13 -10.28
C ALA A 85 -14.73 6.28 -9.31
N SER A 86 -13.46 6.47 -8.90
CA SER A 86 -13.01 7.64 -8.15
C SER A 86 -12.03 8.43 -9.00
N SER A 87 -12.47 9.59 -9.48
CA SER A 87 -11.62 10.43 -10.32
C SER A 87 -12.04 11.87 -10.22
N TRP A 88 -11.09 12.77 -10.40
CA TRP A 88 -11.34 14.19 -10.57
C TRP A 88 -11.06 14.62 -12.02
N GLN A 89 -11.84 15.60 -12.47
CA GLN A 89 -11.76 16.19 -13.80
C GLN A 89 -11.57 17.68 -13.63
N ALA A 90 -10.51 18.22 -14.23
CA ALA A 90 -10.30 19.66 -14.29
C ALA A 90 -11.39 20.33 -15.13
N ASP A 91 -11.89 21.47 -14.67
CA ASP A 91 -12.88 22.29 -15.37
C ASP A 91 -12.25 23.02 -16.57
N THR A 92 -10.99 23.43 -16.42
CA THR A 92 -10.24 24.18 -17.43
C THR A 92 -8.87 23.55 -17.65
N THR A 93 -8.16 24.03 -18.68
CA THR A 93 -6.77 23.60 -18.93
C THR A 93 -5.81 24.15 -17.88
N ASP A 94 -6.12 25.26 -17.24
CA ASP A 94 -5.27 25.99 -16.29
C ASP A 94 -5.70 25.82 -14.82
N SER A 95 -6.38 24.71 -14.49
CA SER A 95 -6.81 24.44 -13.11
C SER A 95 -5.61 24.17 -12.19
N ASN A 96 -5.67 24.67 -10.96
CA ASN A 96 -4.63 24.47 -9.95
C ASN A 96 -5.18 23.66 -8.78
N LEU A 97 -4.41 22.67 -8.33
CA LEU A 97 -4.73 21.88 -7.14
C LEU A 97 -3.82 22.29 -5.99
N LEU A 98 -4.40 22.70 -4.88
CA LEU A 98 -3.72 22.95 -3.61
C LEU A 98 -3.82 21.70 -2.73
N LEU A 99 -2.71 21.00 -2.55
CA LEU A 99 -2.55 19.91 -1.60
C LEU A 99 -2.11 20.46 -0.25
N THR A 100 -2.75 20.02 0.83
CA THR A 100 -2.33 20.27 2.20
C THR A 100 -1.91 18.95 2.84
N LEU A 101 -0.67 18.87 3.34
CA LEU A 101 -0.21 17.74 4.13
C LEU A 101 -0.76 17.84 5.56
N SER A 102 -0.92 16.69 6.21
CA SER A 102 -1.31 16.63 7.64
C SER A 102 -0.27 17.24 8.57
N GLU A 103 1.01 17.17 8.19
CA GLU A 103 2.16 17.65 8.93
C GLU A 103 3.23 18.10 7.92
N PRO A 104 4.08 19.11 8.25
CA PRO A 104 5.20 19.48 7.39
C PRO A 104 6.15 18.30 7.15
N ALA A 105 6.71 18.22 5.95
CA ALA A 105 7.66 17.18 5.57
C ALA A 105 8.69 17.70 4.56
N MET A 106 9.87 17.08 4.55
CA MET A 106 10.85 17.19 3.46
C MET A 106 10.32 16.41 2.27
N LEU A 107 10.02 17.09 1.16
CA LEU A 107 9.44 16.47 -0.02
C LEU A 107 10.51 15.75 -0.85
N LYS A 108 10.16 14.57 -1.39
CA LYS A 108 11.05 13.76 -2.24
C LYS A 108 10.39 13.43 -3.58
N GLN A 109 9.17 12.90 -3.56
CA GLN A 109 8.44 12.55 -4.78
C GLN A 109 6.95 12.91 -4.69
N LEU A 110 6.34 13.17 -5.84
CA LEU A 110 4.89 13.15 -6.03
C LEU A 110 4.55 12.06 -7.04
N ILE A 111 3.53 11.28 -6.77
CA ILE A 111 3.00 10.27 -7.69
C ILE A 111 1.66 10.75 -8.21
N ILE A 112 1.49 10.78 -9.53
CA ILE A 112 0.21 11.12 -10.16
C ILE A 112 -0.25 9.95 -11.00
N THR A 113 -1.44 9.44 -10.70
CA THR A 113 -2.12 8.42 -11.49
C THR A 113 -3.13 9.12 -12.40
N TRP A 114 -2.86 9.15 -13.70
CA TRP A 114 -3.73 9.81 -14.68
C TRP A 114 -4.87 8.91 -15.12
N LYS A 115 -6.06 9.49 -15.33
CA LYS A 115 -7.20 8.76 -15.88
C LYS A 115 -7.11 8.62 -17.40
N ASN A 116 -6.77 9.73 -18.05
CA ASN A 116 -6.53 9.75 -19.49
C ASN A 116 -5.04 9.60 -19.73
N VAL A 117 -4.66 8.53 -20.43
CA VAL A 117 -3.25 8.25 -20.75
C VAL A 117 -2.97 8.40 -22.25
N GLU A 118 -3.97 8.73 -23.07
CA GLU A 118 -3.79 8.90 -24.52
C GLU A 118 -2.90 10.12 -24.83
N TYR A 119 -3.00 11.15 -23.99
CA TYR A 119 -2.33 12.44 -24.15
C TYR A 119 -1.35 12.69 -23.01
N ALA A 120 -0.34 13.52 -23.27
CA ALA A 120 0.57 13.95 -22.22
C ALA A 120 -0.08 15.13 -21.47
N HIS A 121 -0.16 15.06 -20.16
CA HIS A 121 -0.67 16.12 -19.29
C HIS A 121 0.48 16.99 -18.81
N LEU A 122 0.35 18.31 -18.98
CA LEU A 122 1.36 19.30 -18.65
C LEU A 122 1.11 19.85 -17.25
N PHE A 123 2.18 19.99 -16.46
CA PHE A 123 2.07 20.47 -15.08
C PHE A 123 3.36 21.08 -14.54
N ASN A 124 3.22 21.93 -13.53
CA ASN A 124 4.28 22.35 -12.63
C ASN A 124 3.89 22.07 -11.18
N ILE A 125 4.87 21.75 -10.33
CA ILE A 125 4.68 21.42 -8.92
C ILE A 125 5.50 22.37 -8.08
N TYR A 126 4.84 23.04 -7.15
CA TYR A 126 5.44 23.97 -6.22
C TYR A 126 5.26 23.48 -4.78
N GLY A 127 6.25 23.73 -3.92
CA GLY A 127 6.14 23.55 -2.47
C GLY A 127 6.02 24.90 -1.77
N SER A 128 5.38 24.89 -0.60
CA SER A 128 5.33 26.05 0.30
C SER A 128 5.13 25.63 1.76
N LYS A 129 5.65 26.46 2.67
CA LYS A 129 5.37 26.37 4.11
C LYS A 129 4.15 27.20 4.53
N ASP A 130 3.85 28.26 3.80
CA ASP A 130 2.94 29.33 4.25
C ASP A 130 1.86 29.73 3.23
N GLN A 131 1.85 29.11 2.04
CA GLN A 131 1.03 29.47 0.87
C GLN A 131 1.29 30.85 0.27
N GLU A 132 2.30 31.57 0.75
CA GLU A 132 2.70 32.87 0.21
C GLU A 132 3.98 32.72 -0.63
N ASN A 133 4.96 32.00 -0.09
CA ASN A 133 6.25 31.77 -0.71
C ASN A 133 6.23 30.41 -1.40
N TRP A 134 6.14 30.46 -2.73
CA TRP A 134 6.08 29.27 -3.58
C TRP A 134 7.39 29.02 -4.31
N GLN A 135 7.67 27.74 -4.45
CA GLN A 135 8.99 27.25 -4.78
C GLN A 135 8.81 26.10 -5.77
N LEU A 136 9.22 26.27 -7.05
CA LEU A 136 9.13 25.22 -8.09
C LEU A 136 10.05 24.02 -7.77
N LEU A 137 9.51 22.80 -7.77
CA LEU A 137 10.21 21.59 -7.31
C LEU A 137 10.52 20.58 -8.41
N ASN A 138 9.66 20.44 -9.43
CA ASN A 138 9.79 19.41 -10.46
C ASN A 138 10.61 19.88 -11.66
N SER A 139 11.38 18.96 -12.23
CA SER A 139 12.02 19.11 -13.55
C SER A 139 11.17 18.49 -14.67
N LYS A 140 10.51 17.36 -14.39
CA LYS A 140 9.54 16.70 -15.29
C LYS A 140 8.23 17.48 -15.27
N THR A 141 7.89 18.09 -16.41
CA THR A 141 6.71 18.97 -16.54
C THR A 141 5.58 18.39 -17.39
N GLN A 142 5.68 17.10 -17.74
CA GLN A 142 4.65 16.41 -18.50
C GLN A 142 4.55 14.92 -18.12
N SER A 143 3.35 14.35 -18.26
CA SER A 143 3.10 12.91 -18.06
C SER A 143 3.62 12.06 -19.22
N GLU A 144 3.83 10.77 -18.96
CA GLU A 144 4.06 9.81 -20.04
C GLU A 144 2.76 9.56 -20.85
N LYS A 145 2.93 9.25 -22.14
CA LYS A 145 1.82 8.84 -23.02
C LYS A 145 1.69 7.34 -23.08
N ASN A 146 0.46 6.86 -23.22
CA ASN A 146 0.08 5.47 -23.36
C ASN A 146 0.64 4.57 -22.26
N SER A 147 0.82 5.12 -21.06
CA SER A 147 1.36 4.42 -19.90
C SER A 147 0.29 4.30 -18.83
N LEU A 148 0.03 3.09 -18.37
CA LEU A 148 -0.82 2.83 -17.19
C LEU A 148 -0.02 2.94 -15.89
N PHE A 149 1.31 3.08 -15.97
CA PHE A 149 2.12 3.31 -14.78
C PHE A 149 1.95 4.74 -14.29
N PRO A 150 1.71 4.94 -12.98
CA PRO A 150 1.72 6.27 -12.40
C PRO A 150 3.05 6.98 -12.67
N ASP A 151 2.96 8.28 -12.92
CA ASP A 151 4.15 9.11 -13.06
C ASP A 151 4.80 9.31 -11.69
N VAL A 152 6.10 9.04 -11.61
CA VAL A 152 6.93 9.43 -10.48
C VAL A 152 7.58 10.77 -10.80
N ILE A 153 7.20 11.82 -10.07
CA ILE A 153 7.79 13.13 -10.20
C ILE A 153 8.74 13.37 -9.02
N HIS A 154 10.04 13.42 -9.31
CA HIS A 154 11.05 13.78 -8.31
C HIS A 154 10.97 15.28 -8.01
N LEU A 155 10.87 15.61 -6.73
CA LEU A 155 10.72 16.98 -6.22
C LEU A 155 12.00 17.52 -5.59
N ASP A 156 13.02 16.68 -5.44
CA ASP A 156 14.30 16.97 -4.78
C ASP A 156 15.46 17.24 -5.76
N GLN A 157 15.20 17.13 -7.07
CA GLN A 157 16.23 17.30 -8.10
C GLN A 157 16.68 18.75 -8.28
N LEU A 158 15.77 19.71 -8.15
CA LEU A 158 16.08 21.14 -8.28
C LEU A 158 16.57 21.72 -6.95
N ARG A 159 15.89 21.35 -5.88
CA ARG A 159 16.27 21.61 -4.49
C ARG A 159 15.50 20.68 -3.57
N THR A 160 15.97 20.53 -2.34
CA THR A 160 15.18 19.95 -1.27
C THR A 160 14.39 21.05 -0.56
N GLU A 161 13.10 20.81 -0.31
CA GLU A 161 12.24 21.75 0.41
C GLU A 161 11.45 21.04 1.52
N THR A 162 11.35 21.68 2.68
CA THR A 162 10.31 21.35 3.66
C THR A 162 9.04 22.10 3.32
N ALA A 163 7.94 21.38 3.15
CA ALA A 163 6.65 21.97 2.80
C ALA A 163 5.53 21.40 3.65
N LEU A 164 4.49 22.23 3.84
CA LEU A 164 3.17 21.81 4.32
C LEU A 164 2.15 21.80 3.18
N TYR A 165 2.39 22.61 2.15
CA TYR A 165 1.51 22.77 1.01
C TYR A 165 2.25 22.41 -0.28
N LEU A 166 1.55 21.74 -1.19
CA LEU A 166 1.99 21.61 -2.58
C LEU A 166 0.93 22.23 -3.49
N ARG A 167 1.37 22.84 -4.59
CA ARG A 167 0.48 23.28 -5.67
C ARG A 167 0.85 22.53 -6.94
N ILE A 168 -0.14 21.88 -7.56
CA ILE A 168 -0.04 21.32 -8.90
C ILE A 168 -0.74 22.30 -9.84
N GLU A 169 0.04 23.03 -10.63
CA GLU A 169 -0.48 23.89 -11.69
C GLU A 169 -0.61 23.07 -12.97
N LEU A 170 -1.84 22.79 -13.40
CA LEU A 170 -2.09 22.06 -14.63
C LEU A 170 -2.09 23.04 -15.81
N ALA A 171 -1.63 22.58 -16.97
CA ALA A 171 -1.70 23.31 -18.24
C ALA A 171 -2.41 22.50 -19.33
N GLY A 172 -3.31 21.61 -18.91
CA GLY A 172 -4.08 20.71 -19.76
C GLY A 172 -3.20 19.62 -20.37
N SER A 173 -3.73 18.95 -21.39
CA SER A 173 -2.98 18.00 -22.19
C SER A 173 -2.26 18.68 -23.35
N ASP A 174 -1.36 17.94 -24.00
CA ASP A 174 -0.65 18.37 -25.21
C ASP A 174 -1.56 18.53 -26.44
N VAL A 175 -2.84 18.19 -26.31
CA VAL A 175 -3.91 18.50 -27.27
C VAL A 175 -4.91 19.54 -26.75
N SER A 176 -4.52 20.30 -25.72
CA SER A 176 -5.31 21.38 -25.11
C SER A 176 -6.66 20.94 -24.52
N GLN A 177 -6.70 19.74 -23.93
CA GLN A 177 -7.87 19.26 -23.18
C GLN A 177 -7.62 19.36 -21.66
N PRO A 178 -8.64 19.64 -20.83
CA PRO A 178 -8.51 19.60 -19.38
C PRO A 178 -8.05 18.22 -18.87
N SER A 179 -7.19 18.20 -17.85
CA SER A 179 -6.62 16.97 -17.29
C SER A 179 -7.62 16.19 -16.44
N SER A 180 -7.47 14.86 -16.38
CA SER A 180 -8.22 14.01 -15.47
C SER A 180 -7.28 13.07 -14.70
N ILE A 181 -7.48 13.02 -13.39
CA ILE A 181 -6.57 12.37 -12.45
C ILE A 181 -7.39 11.40 -11.59
N LEU A 182 -6.82 10.22 -11.36
CA LEU A 182 -7.37 9.18 -10.48
C LEU A 182 -6.90 9.40 -9.04
N GLU A 183 -5.58 9.56 -8.83
CA GLU A 183 -5.00 9.66 -7.49
C GLU A 183 -3.72 10.51 -7.51
N VAL A 184 -3.46 11.20 -6.41
CA VAL A 184 -2.20 11.87 -6.10
C VAL A 184 -1.67 11.37 -4.76
N GLU A 185 -0.44 10.84 -4.76
CA GLU A 185 0.24 10.41 -3.53
C GLU A 185 1.51 11.26 -3.34
N ALA A 186 1.76 11.72 -2.10
CA ALA A 186 2.96 12.48 -1.76
C ALA A 186 3.94 11.62 -0.95
N PHE A 187 5.24 11.75 -1.25
CA PHE A 187 6.31 11.00 -0.61
C PHE A 187 7.43 11.91 -0.15
N GLY A 188 7.99 11.57 1.00
CA GLY A 188 9.05 12.34 1.62
C GLY A 188 9.36 11.82 3.00
N CYS A 189 9.81 12.69 3.88
CA CYS A 189 10.13 12.29 5.24
C CYS A 189 9.99 13.43 6.23
N GLN A 190 9.75 13.06 7.47
CA GLN A 190 9.64 13.96 8.64
C GLN A 190 10.74 13.66 9.66
N LYS A 191 11.31 12.46 9.57
CA LYS A 191 12.42 11.93 10.34
C LYS A 191 12.95 10.68 9.63
N ASP A 192 14.18 10.31 9.91
CA ASP A 192 14.72 9.02 9.48
C ASP A 192 14.04 7.86 10.22
N VAL A 193 13.80 6.78 9.48
CA VAL A 193 13.27 5.50 9.96
C VAL A 193 14.01 4.37 9.22
N SER A 194 14.02 3.17 9.78
CA SER A 194 14.70 2.01 9.18
C SER A 194 13.90 0.73 9.37
N HIS A 195 14.14 -0.28 8.54
CA HIS A 195 13.66 -1.64 8.71
C HIS A 195 14.82 -2.57 9.13
N ASN A 196 14.49 -3.74 9.66
CA ASN A 196 15.48 -4.77 10.03
C ASN A 196 15.44 -6.01 9.13
N ILE A 197 14.63 -5.99 8.06
CA ILE A 197 14.55 -7.08 7.09
C ILE A 197 15.87 -7.15 6.31
N GLU A 198 16.55 -8.29 6.37
CA GLU A 198 17.73 -8.56 5.53
C GLU A 198 17.28 -8.87 4.09
N LEU A 199 17.90 -8.21 3.10
CA LEU A 199 17.48 -8.28 1.70
C LEU A 199 18.53 -8.91 0.77
N ILE A 200 19.75 -9.18 1.26
CA ILE A 200 20.86 -9.66 0.40
C ILE A 200 20.63 -11.09 -0.09
N ASP A 201 19.79 -11.86 0.58
CA ASP A 201 19.34 -13.19 0.20
C ASP A 201 17.99 -13.17 -0.54
N TRP A 202 17.65 -12.05 -1.17
CA TRP A 202 16.45 -11.94 -2.02
C TRP A 202 16.77 -11.18 -3.30
N TYR A 203 16.09 -11.51 -4.40
CA TYR A 203 15.86 -10.53 -5.46
C TYR A 203 14.39 -10.12 -5.46
N LEU A 204 14.11 -8.89 -5.87
CA LEU A 204 12.75 -8.36 -5.97
C LEU A 204 12.31 -8.35 -7.43
N SER A 205 11.15 -8.91 -7.72
CA SER A 205 10.46 -8.69 -9.00
C SER A 205 9.51 -7.51 -8.87
N VAL A 206 9.61 -6.53 -9.77
CA VAL A 206 8.71 -5.37 -9.86
C VAL A 206 8.07 -5.31 -11.25
N PRO A 207 6.84 -4.80 -11.39
CA PRO A 207 6.07 -4.95 -12.62
C PRO A 207 6.40 -3.93 -13.71
N THR A 208 7.65 -3.49 -13.80
CA THR A 208 8.21 -2.61 -14.84
C THR A 208 8.94 -3.44 -15.92
N ASP A 209 9.33 -2.80 -17.03
CA ASP A 209 10.07 -3.40 -18.15
C ASP A 209 11.06 -2.37 -18.70
N GLU A 210 12.01 -1.95 -17.87
CA GLU A 210 12.97 -0.89 -18.21
C GLU A 210 13.92 -1.30 -19.35
N ASP A 211 14.17 -2.61 -19.50
CA ASP A 211 15.00 -3.15 -20.58
C ASP A 211 14.20 -3.52 -21.85
N SER A 212 12.89 -3.30 -21.86
CA SER A 212 11.97 -3.55 -22.98
C SER A 212 12.00 -5.01 -23.48
N ASN A 213 12.25 -5.98 -22.60
CA ASN A 213 12.24 -7.41 -22.92
C ASN A 213 10.84 -8.04 -22.85
N GLY A 214 9.83 -7.27 -22.41
CA GLY A 214 8.44 -7.70 -22.28
C GLY A 214 8.14 -8.49 -21.00
N LYS A 215 9.01 -8.44 -20.00
CA LYS A 215 8.86 -9.11 -18.70
C LYS A 215 9.14 -8.13 -17.56
N SER A 216 8.62 -8.48 -16.39
CA SER A 216 8.86 -7.75 -15.15
C SER A 216 10.36 -7.68 -14.84
N ASP A 217 10.85 -6.51 -14.45
CA ASP A 217 12.22 -6.30 -14.00
C ASP A 217 12.54 -7.10 -12.73
N SER A 218 13.83 -7.40 -12.55
CA SER A 218 14.37 -8.09 -11.38
C SER A 218 15.49 -7.26 -10.75
N ILE A 219 15.22 -6.70 -9.58
CA ILE A 219 16.21 -6.01 -8.77
C ILE A 219 17.04 -7.04 -8.03
N LYS A 220 18.30 -7.18 -8.43
CA LYS A 220 19.22 -8.21 -7.94
C LYS A 220 19.66 -7.93 -6.50
N GLU A 221 20.11 -8.99 -5.84
CA GLU A 221 20.46 -9.09 -4.42
C GLU A 221 21.23 -7.88 -3.89
N THR A 222 22.35 -7.52 -4.53
CA THR A 222 23.18 -6.38 -4.10
C THR A 222 22.45 -5.05 -4.28
N ALA A 223 21.79 -4.83 -5.43
CA ALA A 223 21.07 -3.58 -5.67
C ALA A 223 19.87 -3.41 -4.72
N LEU A 224 19.21 -4.52 -4.38
CA LEU A 224 18.11 -4.52 -3.41
C LEU A 224 18.63 -4.21 -2.00
N ALA A 225 19.69 -4.89 -1.56
CA ALA A 225 20.32 -4.67 -0.26
C ALA A 225 20.97 -3.27 -0.11
N ASP A 226 21.41 -2.67 -1.21
CA ASP A 226 21.98 -1.32 -1.25
C ASP A 226 20.90 -0.20 -1.19
N GLY A 227 19.63 -0.56 -0.94
CA GLY A 227 18.56 0.40 -0.64
C GLY A 227 17.69 0.78 -1.83
N TYR A 228 17.47 -0.14 -2.78
CA TYR A 228 16.50 0.08 -3.85
C TYR A 228 15.12 0.45 -3.29
N SER A 229 14.48 1.45 -3.89
CA SER A 229 13.11 1.87 -3.58
C SER A 229 12.43 2.40 -4.84
N ASP A 230 11.18 2.02 -5.02
CA ASP A 230 10.25 2.59 -5.99
C ASP A 230 8.92 2.88 -5.27
N PRO A 231 8.49 4.16 -5.13
CA PRO A 231 7.27 4.52 -4.41
C PRO A 231 6.00 3.86 -4.96
N ARG A 232 6.03 3.34 -6.19
CA ARG A 232 4.90 2.64 -6.82
C ARG A 232 4.79 1.18 -6.36
N PHE A 233 5.90 0.53 -6.01
CA PHE A 233 5.95 -0.94 -5.88
C PHE A 233 6.65 -1.46 -4.63
N PHE A 234 7.69 -0.77 -4.15
CA PHE A 234 8.53 -1.21 -3.05
C PHE A 234 9.16 -0.01 -2.33
N THR A 235 8.69 0.29 -1.12
CA THR A 235 9.14 1.48 -0.39
C THR A 235 9.08 1.28 1.12
N LEU A 236 9.69 2.20 1.87
CA LEU A 236 9.66 2.20 3.33
C LEU A 236 8.35 2.81 3.84
N SER A 237 7.81 2.30 4.95
CA SER A 237 6.70 2.93 5.66
C SER A 237 7.21 3.82 6.81
N LYS A 238 6.37 4.80 7.22
CA LYS A 238 6.68 5.72 8.34
C LYS A 238 6.92 4.98 9.67
N ASP A 239 6.42 3.76 9.82
CA ASP A 239 6.58 2.91 11.00
C ASP A 239 7.63 1.79 10.85
N GLY A 240 8.47 1.84 9.80
CA GLY A 240 9.66 0.99 9.66
C GLY A 240 9.42 -0.38 9.02
N GLY A 241 8.32 -0.56 8.29
CA GLY A 241 8.06 -1.74 7.46
C GLY A 241 8.40 -1.50 5.97
N LEU A 242 8.45 -2.58 5.20
CA LEU A 242 8.60 -2.56 3.75
C LEU A 242 7.25 -2.76 3.07
N VAL A 243 6.83 -1.76 2.28
CA VAL A 243 5.56 -1.73 1.57
C VAL A 243 5.73 -2.33 0.18
N PHE A 244 5.01 -3.41 -0.09
CA PHE A 244 4.90 -4.01 -1.42
C PHE A 244 3.55 -3.63 -2.03
N THR A 245 3.56 -3.12 -3.26
CA THR A 245 2.34 -2.72 -3.99
C THR A 245 2.40 -3.23 -5.43
N THR A 246 1.27 -3.66 -5.96
CA THR A 246 1.10 -3.86 -7.40
C THR A 246 -0.35 -3.64 -7.82
N SER A 247 -0.56 -3.08 -9.00
CA SER A 247 -1.88 -2.96 -9.62
C SER A 247 -2.29 -4.26 -10.35
N VAL A 248 -3.50 -4.28 -10.90
CA VAL A 248 -4.02 -5.33 -11.81
C VAL A 248 -3.24 -5.33 -13.12
N SER A 249 -2.85 -4.15 -13.62
CA SER A 249 -2.02 -4.01 -14.81
C SER A 249 -0.53 -3.93 -14.46
N GLY A 250 0.32 -4.35 -15.40
CA GLY A 250 1.78 -4.35 -15.22
C GLY A 250 2.45 -5.46 -16.00
N TYR A 251 3.78 -5.41 -16.04
CA TYR A 251 4.58 -6.47 -16.65
C TYR A 251 4.62 -7.70 -15.76
N ARG A 252 4.73 -8.87 -16.40
CA ARG A 252 4.67 -10.17 -15.74
C ARG A 252 6.01 -10.87 -15.86
N THR A 253 6.32 -11.79 -14.95
CA THR A 253 7.60 -12.51 -14.95
C THR A 253 7.82 -13.39 -16.18
N SER A 254 6.73 -13.84 -16.82
CA SER A 254 6.77 -14.60 -18.06
C SER A 254 5.43 -14.57 -18.77
N THR A 255 5.37 -15.15 -19.96
CA THR A 255 4.12 -15.42 -20.69
C THR A 255 3.22 -16.46 -20.00
N ASN A 256 3.75 -17.21 -19.03
CA ASN A 256 3.03 -18.30 -18.37
C ASN A 256 2.26 -17.84 -17.12
N THR A 257 2.58 -16.66 -16.57
CA THR A 257 1.78 -16.04 -15.50
C THR A 257 0.78 -15.05 -16.08
N ASN A 258 -0.42 -15.05 -15.53
CA ASN A 258 -1.47 -14.10 -15.90
C ASN A 258 -1.63 -12.95 -14.90
N TYR A 259 -0.77 -12.91 -13.87
CA TYR A 259 -0.89 -12.06 -12.70
C TYR A 259 0.40 -11.28 -12.46
N VAL A 260 0.25 -10.11 -11.85
CA VAL A 260 1.30 -9.12 -11.61
C VAL A 260 1.78 -9.21 -10.16
N ARG A 261 3.05 -8.90 -9.89
CA ARG A 261 3.64 -9.01 -8.55
C ARG A 261 4.60 -7.88 -8.22
N SER A 262 4.68 -7.54 -6.94
CA SER A 262 5.86 -6.96 -6.30
C SER A 262 6.25 -7.94 -5.20
N GLU A 263 7.25 -8.79 -5.48
CA GLU A 263 7.48 -9.99 -4.69
C GLU A 263 8.95 -10.40 -4.69
N LEU A 264 9.45 -10.74 -3.50
CA LEU A 264 10.77 -11.28 -3.29
C LEU A 264 10.85 -12.74 -3.70
N ARG A 265 12.02 -13.15 -4.19
CA ARG A 265 12.42 -14.53 -4.46
C ARG A 265 13.73 -14.78 -3.73
N GLU A 266 13.75 -15.79 -2.87
CA GLU A 266 14.90 -16.15 -2.04
C GLU A 266 16.13 -16.49 -2.88
N MET A 267 17.31 -16.05 -2.48
CA MET A 267 18.57 -16.20 -3.19
C MET A 267 19.66 -16.59 -2.19
N LEU A 268 19.75 -17.87 -1.83
CA LEU A 268 20.75 -18.34 -0.84
C LEU A 268 22.20 -18.08 -1.28
N ARG A 269 22.43 -17.79 -2.57
CA ARG A 269 23.75 -17.35 -3.08
C ARG A 269 24.15 -15.94 -2.67
N ARG A 270 23.22 -15.13 -2.13
CA ARG A 270 23.48 -13.80 -1.54
C ARG A 270 24.29 -12.86 -2.43
N GLY A 271 23.96 -12.82 -3.73
CA GLY A 271 24.66 -12.01 -4.73
C GLY A 271 25.89 -12.65 -5.39
N ASP A 272 26.30 -13.86 -5.00
CA ASP A 272 27.34 -14.61 -5.71
C ASP A 272 26.81 -15.14 -7.05
N THR A 273 27.07 -14.39 -8.11
CA THR A 273 26.61 -14.73 -9.47
C THR A 273 27.34 -15.92 -10.10
N SER A 274 28.34 -16.51 -9.44
CA SER A 274 28.94 -17.78 -9.89
C SER A 274 27.99 -18.97 -9.68
N GLU A 275 27.06 -18.86 -8.72
CA GLU A 275 25.97 -19.81 -8.50
C GLU A 275 24.77 -19.48 -9.40
N GLN A 276 24.25 -20.49 -10.08
CA GLN A 276 23.10 -20.32 -10.96
C GLN A 276 21.83 -20.04 -10.17
N THR A 277 20.91 -19.23 -10.72
CA THR A 277 19.63 -18.95 -10.06
C THR A 277 18.80 -20.23 -9.87
N GLN A 278 18.78 -21.10 -10.86
CA GLN A 278 17.97 -22.32 -10.90
C GLN A 278 18.82 -23.58 -10.71
N GLY A 279 18.19 -24.65 -10.24
CA GLY A 279 18.78 -25.97 -10.07
C GLY A 279 19.14 -26.29 -8.62
N VAL A 280 19.43 -27.57 -8.37
CA VAL A 280 19.93 -28.03 -7.08
C VAL A 280 21.40 -27.64 -6.94
N ASN A 281 21.63 -26.48 -6.32
CA ASN A 281 22.93 -25.83 -6.16
C ASN A 281 22.92 -24.97 -4.88
N LYS A 282 23.95 -24.14 -4.66
CA LYS A 282 24.06 -23.35 -3.43
C LYS A 282 23.11 -22.15 -3.35
N ASN A 283 22.32 -21.87 -4.38
CA ASN A 283 21.32 -20.81 -4.36
C ASN A 283 19.93 -21.26 -3.87
N ASN A 284 19.65 -22.56 -3.88
CA ASN A 284 18.32 -23.11 -3.62
C ASN A 284 18.40 -24.20 -2.55
N TRP A 285 17.27 -24.52 -1.91
CA TRP A 285 17.20 -25.57 -0.91
C TRP A 285 16.39 -26.77 -1.40
N VAL A 286 16.45 -27.88 -0.66
CA VAL A 286 15.70 -29.11 -0.95
C VAL A 286 15.09 -29.66 0.32
N PHE A 287 14.08 -30.52 0.22
CA PHE A 287 13.51 -31.19 1.39
C PHE A 287 14.49 -32.22 1.94
N SER A 288 14.50 -32.46 3.25
CA SER A 288 15.35 -33.49 3.88
C SER A 288 15.05 -34.92 3.45
N THR A 289 13.93 -35.13 2.74
CA THR A 289 13.53 -36.40 2.13
C THR A 289 14.02 -36.56 0.68
N ALA A 290 14.68 -35.55 0.10
CA ALA A 290 15.27 -35.65 -1.23
C ALA A 290 16.46 -36.64 -1.27
N PRO A 291 16.88 -37.12 -2.45
CA PRO A 291 18.02 -38.00 -2.59
C PRO A 291 19.32 -37.37 -2.03
N GLN A 292 20.23 -38.20 -1.51
CA GLN A 292 21.47 -37.72 -0.88
C GLN A 292 22.29 -36.79 -1.77
N THR A 293 22.34 -37.05 -3.08
CA THR A 293 23.07 -36.19 -4.03
C THR A 293 22.50 -34.77 -4.08
N ASP A 294 21.20 -34.58 -3.83
CA ASP A 294 20.58 -33.27 -3.83
C ASP A 294 20.85 -32.55 -2.50
N LEU A 295 20.77 -33.29 -1.40
CA LEU A 295 21.14 -32.80 -0.06
C LEU A 295 22.58 -32.26 -0.03
N ASP A 296 23.52 -32.96 -0.66
CA ASP A 296 24.93 -32.56 -0.70
C ASP A 296 25.15 -31.28 -1.56
N ASN A 297 24.35 -31.11 -2.61
CA ASN A 297 24.50 -30.03 -3.58
C ASN A 297 23.75 -28.74 -3.21
N ALA A 298 22.63 -28.84 -2.48
CA ALA A 298 21.80 -27.71 -2.13
C ALA A 298 22.50 -26.66 -1.23
N GLY A 299 21.98 -25.43 -1.24
CA GLY A 299 22.38 -24.34 -0.34
C GLY A 299 21.75 -24.44 1.04
N GLY A 300 20.64 -25.16 1.16
CA GLY A 300 19.93 -25.43 2.41
C GLY A 300 19.12 -26.72 2.34
N ILE A 301 18.77 -27.26 3.51
CA ILE A 301 17.92 -28.45 3.67
C ILE A 301 16.75 -28.09 4.57
N ASP A 302 15.56 -28.52 4.17
CA ASP A 302 14.27 -28.09 4.75
C ASP A 302 14.17 -26.57 4.74
N GLY A 303 13.13 -25.98 5.34
CA GLY A 303 13.03 -24.52 5.35
C GLY A 303 11.92 -23.98 6.22
N GLU A 304 12.13 -22.79 6.78
CA GLU A 304 11.10 -22.04 7.49
C GLU A 304 11.12 -20.58 7.02
N LEU A 305 9.98 -20.10 6.51
CA LEU A 305 9.74 -18.68 6.22
C LEU A 305 8.83 -18.10 7.30
N ASN A 306 9.33 -17.11 8.05
CA ASN A 306 8.59 -16.33 9.03
C ASN A 306 8.34 -14.91 8.50
N ALA A 307 7.12 -14.43 8.64
CA ALA A 307 6.79 -13.05 8.32
C ALA A 307 5.82 -12.43 9.34
N GLU A 308 5.99 -11.15 9.62
CA GLU A 308 5.00 -10.28 10.26
C GLU A 308 4.61 -9.21 9.24
N LEU A 309 3.31 -9.06 8.97
CA LEU A 309 2.81 -8.12 7.98
C LEU A 309 1.43 -7.57 8.35
N ALA A 310 1.03 -6.51 7.66
CA ALA A 310 -0.37 -6.08 7.54
C ALA A 310 -0.73 -5.98 6.05
N VAL A 311 -1.87 -6.54 5.66
CA VAL A 311 -2.43 -6.30 4.31
C VAL A 311 -3.18 -4.97 4.35
N ASN A 312 -2.73 -3.98 3.59
CA ASN A 312 -3.27 -2.62 3.62
C ASN A 312 -4.37 -2.40 2.58
N SER A 313 -4.29 -3.08 1.44
CA SER A 313 -5.31 -2.99 0.39
C SER A 313 -5.39 -4.27 -0.43
N VAL A 314 -6.59 -4.55 -0.92
CA VAL A 314 -6.82 -5.60 -1.91
C VAL A 314 -7.74 -5.07 -3.01
N THR A 315 -7.71 -5.72 -4.17
CA THR A 315 -8.57 -5.34 -5.28
C THR A 315 -10.05 -5.43 -4.91
N THR A 316 -10.85 -4.47 -5.39
CA THR A 316 -12.30 -4.39 -5.14
C THR A 316 -13.14 -4.54 -6.42
N THR A 317 -12.48 -4.62 -7.58
CA THR A 317 -13.08 -4.75 -8.90
C THR A 317 -12.64 -6.03 -9.60
N GLY A 318 -13.38 -6.49 -10.61
CA GLY A 318 -13.06 -7.68 -11.40
C GLY A 318 -14.08 -8.80 -11.24
N GLU A 319 -13.74 -10.00 -11.71
CA GLU A 319 -14.59 -11.17 -11.61
C GLU A 319 -14.72 -11.66 -10.16
N ASP A 320 -15.91 -12.12 -9.77
CA ASP A 320 -16.21 -12.52 -8.39
C ASP A 320 -15.24 -13.55 -7.81
N TYR A 321 -14.71 -14.46 -8.63
CA TYR A 321 -13.75 -15.47 -8.18
C TYR A 321 -12.32 -14.96 -8.04
N GLN A 322 -12.03 -13.73 -8.52
CA GLN A 322 -10.72 -13.08 -8.46
C GLN A 322 -10.62 -11.99 -7.40
N ILE A 323 -11.70 -11.22 -7.20
CA ILE A 323 -11.72 -10.04 -6.34
C ILE A 323 -11.14 -10.33 -4.96
N GLY A 324 -10.29 -9.40 -4.51
CA GLY A 324 -9.81 -9.31 -3.14
C GLY A 324 -8.71 -10.30 -2.78
N ARG A 325 -8.21 -11.09 -3.74
CA ARG A 325 -7.21 -12.14 -3.51
C ARG A 325 -5.79 -11.62 -3.71
N VAL A 326 -4.91 -11.92 -2.77
CA VAL A 326 -3.47 -11.69 -2.87
C VAL A 326 -2.72 -12.86 -2.24
N ILE A 327 -1.69 -13.36 -2.92
CA ILE A 327 -0.73 -14.26 -2.31
C ILE A 327 0.31 -13.43 -1.58
N ILE A 328 0.63 -13.83 -0.34
CA ILE A 328 1.54 -13.11 0.56
C ILE A 328 2.83 -13.88 0.87
N GLY A 329 2.83 -15.20 0.69
CA GLY A 329 3.99 -16.07 0.90
C GLY A 329 3.88 -17.37 0.13
N GLN A 330 5.01 -17.90 -0.34
CA GLN A 330 5.05 -19.10 -1.18
C GLN A 330 6.29 -19.96 -0.94
N ILE A 331 6.18 -21.25 -1.27
CA ILE A 331 7.30 -22.10 -1.67
C ILE A 331 7.08 -22.41 -3.14
N HIS A 332 8.10 -22.27 -3.96
CA HIS A 332 8.07 -22.64 -5.37
C HIS A 332 9.16 -23.69 -5.65
N ALA A 333 8.82 -24.72 -6.43
CA ALA A 333 9.75 -25.73 -6.92
C ALA A 333 10.25 -25.36 -8.33
N ASN A 334 10.57 -26.37 -9.15
CA ASN A 334 10.95 -26.17 -10.55
C ASN A 334 9.82 -25.52 -11.35
N ASP A 335 8.64 -26.16 -11.33
CA ASP A 335 7.51 -25.83 -12.19
C ASP A 335 6.16 -25.74 -11.44
N ASP A 336 6.09 -26.25 -10.20
CA ASP A 336 4.87 -26.30 -9.36
C ASP A 336 5.12 -25.63 -7.99
N GLU A 337 4.06 -25.30 -7.25
CA GLU A 337 4.20 -24.62 -5.95
C GLU A 337 3.74 -25.46 -4.73
N PRO A 338 4.70 -25.97 -3.91
CA PRO A 338 4.36 -26.70 -2.68
C PRO A 338 3.44 -25.93 -1.72
N ALA A 339 3.54 -24.59 -1.72
CA ALA A 339 2.69 -23.75 -0.88
C ALA A 339 2.45 -22.39 -1.54
N ARG A 340 1.20 -21.95 -1.59
CA ARG A 340 0.80 -20.56 -1.87
C ARG A 340 -0.17 -20.10 -0.80
N LEU A 341 0.24 -19.17 0.05
CA LEU A 341 -0.55 -18.62 1.15
C LEU A 341 -1.29 -17.36 0.67
N TYR A 342 -2.62 -17.38 0.76
CA TYR A 342 -3.48 -16.31 0.30
C TYR A 342 -4.08 -15.55 1.47
N TYR A 343 -4.17 -14.23 1.31
CA TYR A 343 -5.17 -13.39 1.96
C TYR A 343 -6.29 -13.07 0.97
N ARG A 344 -7.54 -13.10 1.44
CA ARG A 344 -8.68 -12.66 0.65
C ARG A 344 -9.70 -11.87 1.45
N LYS A 345 -10.01 -10.65 1.01
CA LYS A 345 -11.12 -9.86 1.57
C LYS A 345 -12.12 -9.49 0.48
N LEU A 346 -13.36 -9.96 0.61
CA LEU A 346 -14.43 -9.63 -0.33
C LEU A 346 -14.96 -8.19 -0.10
N PRO A 347 -15.51 -7.54 -1.15
CA PRO A 347 -16.21 -6.28 -1.00
C PRO A 347 -17.35 -6.39 0.03
N GLY A 348 -17.50 -5.38 0.87
CA GLY A 348 -18.51 -5.35 1.94
C GLY A 348 -18.14 -6.13 3.22
N ASN A 349 -17.17 -7.04 3.19
CA ASN A 349 -16.64 -7.66 4.40
C ASN A 349 -15.72 -6.69 5.14
N SER A 350 -15.73 -6.74 6.47
CA SER A 350 -14.76 -6.02 7.30
C SER A 350 -13.45 -6.78 7.42
N ASN A 351 -13.52 -8.12 7.40
CA ASN A 351 -12.41 -9.01 7.65
C ASN A 351 -12.08 -9.87 6.41
N GLY A 352 -10.80 -10.15 6.22
CA GLY A 352 -10.29 -11.11 5.24
C GLY A 352 -10.15 -12.53 5.81
N SER A 353 -10.10 -13.49 4.89
CA SER A 353 -9.82 -14.91 5.11
C SER A 353 -8.37 -15.23 4.76
N ILE A 354 -7.83 -16.29 5.35
CA ILE A 354 -6.51 -16.86 5.02
C ILE A 354 -6.70 -18.31 4.58
N TYR A 355 -6.08 -18.70 3.47
CA TYR A 355 -6.11 -20.09 3.00
C TYR A 355 -4.83 -20.47 2.27
N LEU A 356 -4.53 -21.77 2.28
CA LEU A 356 -3.39 -22.37 1.61
C LEU A 356 -3.84 -23.09 0.34
N ALA A 357 -3.08 -22.94 -0.74
CA ALA A 357 -3.09 -23.88 -1.85
C ALA A 357 -1.78 -24.69 -1.82
N HIS A 358 -1.90 -26.01 -1.94
CA HIS A 358 -0.80 -26.95 -2.11
C HIS A 358 -0.97 -27.65 -3.46
N GLU A 359 0.04 -27.58 -4.30
CA GLU A 359 0.11 -28.33 -5.55
C GLU A 359 1.06 -29.51 -5.36
N ALA A 360 0.72 -30.68 -5.91
CA ALA A 360 1.65 -31.78 -6.06
C ALA A 360 2.32 -31.67 -7.44
N LEU A 361 3.51 -32.23 -7.63
CA LEU A 361 4.20 -32.17 -8.94
C LEU A 361 3.29 -32.66 -10.08
N GLY A 362 2.97 -31.76 -11.03
CA GLY A 362 2.07 -32.03 -12.15
C GLY A 362 0.63 -32.38 -11.76
N GLY A 363 0.23 -32.07 -10.53
CA GLY A 363 -1.10 -32.32 -9.97
C GLY A 363 -2.00 -31.09 -9.98
N ASP A 364 -3.22 -31.25 -9.46
CA ASP A 364 -4.14 -30.13 -9.24
C ASP A 364 -3.96 -29.53 -7.83
N ASP A 365 -4.39 -28.28 -7.67
CA ASP A 365 -4.41 -27.58 -6.38
C ASP A 365 -5.34 -28.25 -5.35
N ALA A 366 -4.78 -28.59 -4.20
CA ALA A 366 -5.51 -28.84 -2.97
C ALA A 366 -5.62 -27.54 -2.14
N TYR A 367 -6.83 -27.17 -1.72
CA TYR A 367 -7.09 -25.96 -0.97
C TYR A 367 -7.47 -26.25 0.50
N TYR A 368 -6.93 -25.46 1.42
CA TYR A 368 -7.16 -25.57 2.85
C TYR A 368 -7.51 -24.20 3.43
N ASP A 369 -8.75 -24.04 3.89
CA ASP A 369 -9.20 -22.82 4.59
C ASP A 369 -8.61 -22.81 6.01
N ILE A 370 -7.80 -21.80 6.35
CA ILE A 370 -7.14 -21.66 7.66
C ILE A 370 -7.96 -20.73 8.58
N ILE A 371 -8.35 -19.57 8.05
CA ILE A 371 -9.23 -18.60 8.70
C ILE A 371 -10.30 -18.20 7.70
N GLY A 372 -11.59 -18.28 8.07
CA GLY A 372 -12.68 -17.97 7.16
C GLY A 372 -12.80 -18.98 6.00
N SER A 373 -13.14 -18.51 4.80
CA SER A 373 -13.24 -19.39 3.62
C SER A 373 -12.85 -18.70 2.32
N ARG A 374 -12.19 -19.45 1.44
CA ARG A 374 -11.76 -18.96 0.12
C ARG A 374 -12.89 -18.70 -0.89
N THR A 375 -14.10 -19.17 -0.63
CA THR A 375 -15.23 -19.05 -1.58
C THR A 375 -15.54 -17.58 -1.89
N ASN A 376 -15.99 -17.29 -3.11
CA ASN A 376 -16.36 -15.94 -3.53
C ASN A 376 -17.70 -15.44 -2.96
N SER A 377 -18.40 -16.28 -2.21
CA SER A 377 -19.67 -15.98 -1.55
C SER A 377 -19.57 -16.08 -0.01
N ALA A 378 -18.35 -16.05 0.53
CA ALA A 378 -18.13 -16.16 1.97
C ALA A 378 -18.75 -14.97 2.70
N SER A 379 -19.51 -15.26 3.76
CA SER A 379 -19.89 -14.23 4.74
C SER A 379 -18.65 -13.66 5.42
N ASN A 380 -18.77 -12.44 5.98
CA ASN A 380 -17.71 -11.82 6.77
C ASN A 380 -17.18 -12.77 7.86
N PRO A 381 -15.90 -13.20 7.81
CA PRO A 381 -15.36 -14.14 8.78
C PRO A 381 -15.15 -13.45 10.13
N THR A 382 -15.82 -13.93 11.18
CA THR A 382 -15.76 -13.32 12.52
C THR A 382 -14.39 -13.48 13.18
N ASP A 383 -13.66 -14.52 12.81
CA ASP A 383 -12.28 -14.83 13.19
C ASP A 383 -11.24 -14.23 12.22
N GLY A 384 -11.69 -13.63 11.13
CA GLY A 384 -10.86 -13.05 10.08
C GLY A 384 -9.97 -11.89 10.52
N ILE A 385 -9.18 -11.41 9.57
CA ILE A 385 -8.17 -10.36 9.77
C ILE A 385 -8.57 -9.14 8.91
N PRO A 386 -8.90 -7.98 9.49
CA PRO A 386 -9.17 -6.76 8.74
C PRO A 386 -7.91 -6.22 8.05
N LEU A 387 -8.10 -5.28 7.12
CA LEU A 387 -6.98 -4.53 6.56
C LEU A 387 -6.26 -3.75 7.68
N ASP A 388 -4.97 -3.52 7.49
CA ASP A 388 -4.08 -2.79 8.42
C ASP A 388 -3.85 -3.45 9.80
N GLU A 389 -4.48 -4.60 10.09
CA GLU A 389 -4.15 -5.40 11.27
C GLU A 389 -2.88 -6.22 11.02
N LYS A 390 -1.90 -6.09 11.92
CA LYS A 390 -0.70 -6.92 11.89
C LYS A 390 -1.02 -8.35 12.28
N PHE A 391 -0.45 -9.30 11.54
CA PHE A 391 -0.45 -10.71 11.88
C PHE A 391 0.86 -11.33 11.41
N SER A 392 1.16 -12.52 11.94
CA SER A 392 2.33 -13.29 11.53
C SER A 392 1.90 -14.57 10.84
N TYR A 393 2.71 -15.05 9.89
CA TYR A 393 2.62 -16.41 9.41
C TYR A 393 3.98 -17.09 9.43
N SER A 394 3.97 -18.41 9.53
CA SER A 394 5.11 -19.25 9.21
C SER A 394 4.74 -20.29 8.15
N ILE A 395 5.65 -20.54 7.21
CA ILE A 395 5.57 -21.67 6.26
C ILE A 395 6.81 -22.54 6.50
N THR A 396 6.60 -23.71 7.09
CA THR A 396 7.69 -24.61 7.52
C THR A 396 7.58 -25.93 6.78
N VAL A 397 8.69 -26.38 6.20
CA VAL A 397 8.84 -27.74 5.68
C VAL A 397 9.86 -28.50 6.50
N SER A 398 9.48 -29.69 6.96
CA SER A 398 10.42 -30.69 7.48
C SER A 398 10.15 -32.05 6.82
N GLY A 399 11.03 -32.43 5.88
CA GLY A 399 10.84 -33.59 5.04
C GLY A 399 9.53 -33.51 4.24
N HIS A 400 8.63 -34.46 4.44
CA HIS A 400 7.31 -34.46 3.80
C HIS A 400 6.27 -33.59 4.52
N LYS A 401 6.58 -33.00 5.68
CA LYS A 401 5.58 -32.25 6.46
C LYS A 401 5.66 -30.77 6.12
N LEU A 402 4.63 -30.24 5.45
CA LEU A 402 4.38 -28.80 5.33
C LEU A 402 3.47 -28.35 6.47
N THR A 403 3.88 -27.32 7.20
CA THR A 403 3.09 -26.69 8.27
C THR A 403 2.97 -25.20 7.97
N VAL A 404 1.74 -24.70 7.96
CA VAL A 404 1.45 -23.26 7.89
C VAL A 404 0.79 -22.84 9.19
N LYS A 405 1.40 -21.88 9.88
CA LYS A 405 0.85 -21.28 11.10
C LYS A 405 0.49 -19.82 10.83
N VAL A 406 -0.62 -19.34 11.39
CA VAL A 406 -1.03 -17.94 11.38
C VAL A 406 -1.27 -17.50 12.82
N ILE A 407 -0.69 -16.39 13.23
CA ILE A 407 -0.85 -15.81 14.57
C ILE A 407 -1.38 -14.38 14.41
N LYS A 408 -2.55 -14.11 14.97
CA LYS A 408 -3.17 -12.77 14.95
C LYS A 408 -2.57 -11.85 16.01
N ALA A 409 -2.81 -10.54 15.89
CA ALA A 409 -2.39 -9.55 16.88
C ALA A 409 -2.93 -9.84 18.30
N ASP A 410 -4.09 -10.49 18.42
CA ASP A 410 -4.69 -10.88 19.71
C ASP A 410 -4.08 -12.17 20.32
N GLY A 411 -3.13 -12.81 19.63
CA GLY A 411 -2.48 -14.05 20.03
C GLY A 411 -3.24 -15.32 19.63
N SER A 412 -4.36 -15.23 18.93
CA SER A 412 -5.04 -16.40 18.37
C SER A 412 -4.17 -17.09 17.33
N GLU A 413 -4.06 -18.42 17.43
CA GLU A 413 -3.24 -19.24 16.54
C GLU A 413 -4.09 -20.18 15.70
N PHE A 414 -3.73 -20.31 14.42
CA PHE A 414 -4.33 -21.22 13.46
C PHE A 414 -3.23 -22.03 12.80
N GLU A 415 -3.45 -23.32 12.55
CA GLU A 415 -2.45 -24.22 11.98
C GLU A 415 -3.09 -25.11 10.92
N GLN A 416 -2.39 -25.27 9.80
CA GLN A 416 -2.68 -26.27 8.78
C GLN A 416 -1.43 -27.11 8.51
N ILE A 417 -1.59 -28.42 8.58
CA ILE A 417 -0.53 -29.39 8.24
C ILE A 417 -0.93 -30.12 6.95
N VAL A 418 0.00 -30.26 6.02
CA VAL A 418 -0.15 -31.04 4.78
C VAL A 418 0.94 -32.11 4.75
N ASP A 419 0.52 -33.35 4.51
CA ASP A 419 1.42 -34.47 4.25
C ASP A 419 1.76 -34.53 2.75
N MET A 420 3.01 -34.24 2.43
CA MET A 420 3.53 -34.21 1.06
C MET A 420 4.20 -35.52 0.63
N THR A 421 3.99 -36.63 1.35
CA THR A 421 4.61 -37.94 1.04
C THR A 421 4.30 -38.39 -0.39
N THR A 422 3.15 -38.03 -0.95
CA THR A 422 2.75 -38.37 -2.33
C THR A 422 2.82 -37.19 -3.30
N SER A 423 3.43 -36.07 -2.91
CA SER A 423 3.46 -34.85 -3.74
C SER A 423 4.64 -34.81 -4.72
N GLY A 424 5.58 -35.73 -4.60
CA GLY A 424 6.67 -35.93 -5.57
C GLY A 424 7.89 -35.02 -5.41
N TYR A 425 7.85 -34.04 -4.50
CA TYR A 425 8.97 -33.11 -4.27
C TYR A 425 10.26 -33.76 -3.74
N ASP A 426 10.22 -35.05 -3.42
CA ASP A 426 11.33 -35.91 -3.00
C ASP A 426 11.92 -36.75 -4.15
N GLN A 427 11.38 -36.68 -5.37
CA GLN A 427 11.81 -37.51 -6.51
C GLN A 427 13.23 -37.19 -7.03
N GLY A 428 13.81 -36.10 -6.54
CA GLY A 428 15.15 -35.62 -6.90
C GLY A 428 15.16 -34.62 -8.06
N SER A 429 16.23 -33.84 -8.15
CA SER A 429 16.37 -32.69 -9.06
C SER A 429 15.30 -31.60 -8.90
N GLN A 430 14.55 -31.65 -7.80
CA GLN A 430 13.64 -30.60 -7.38
C GLN A 430 14.40 -29.63 -6.49
N TYR A 431 14.33 -28.34 -6.79
CA TYR A 431 14.91 -27.28 -5.98
C TYR A 431 13.83 -26.31 -5.55
N MET A 432 13.95 -25.80 -4.33
CA MET A 432 12.97 -24.96 -3.68
C MET A 432 13.53 -23.58 -3.41
N TYR A 433 12.63 -22.61 -3.37
CA TYR A 433 12.91 -21.27 -2.89
C TYR A 433 11.64 -20.64 -2.32
N PHE A 434 11.78 -19.84 -1.27
CA PHE A 434 10.70 -19.05 -0.71
C PHE A 434 10.40 -17.81 -1.56
N LYS A 435 9.17 -17.31 -1.43
CA LYS A 435 8.74 -16.01 -1.94
C LYS A 435 7.88 -15.29 -0.90
N ALA A 436 7.99 -13.97 -0.84
CA ALA A 436 7.22 -13.12 0.06
C ALA A 436 6.98 -11.74 -0.56
N GLY A 437 5.82 -11.14 -0.34
CA GLY A 437 5.45 -9.85 -0.89
C GLY A 437 3.97 -9.80 -1.27
N VAL A 438 3.63 -9.18 -2.40
CA VAL A 438 2.27 -9.22 -2.96
C VAL A 438 2.27 -9.78 -4.37
N TYR A 439 1.59 -10.90 -4.56
CA TYR A 439 1.29 -11.46 -5.87
C TYR A 439 -0.22 -11.39 -6.12
N ASN A 440 -0.62 -10.51 -7.05
CA ASN A 440 -2.00 -10.09 -7.24
C ASN A 440 -2.80 -11.08 -8.07
N GLN A 441 -3.71 -11.82 -7.42
CA GLN A 441 -4.46 -12.90 -8.04
C GLN A 441 -5.75 -12.41 -8.71
N ASN A 442 -5.71 -11.18 -9.22
CA ASN A 442 -6.76 -10.53 -9.98
C ASN A 442 -6.18 -9.88 -11.24
N ASN A 443 -6.66 -10.30 -12.39
CA ASN A 443 -6.30 -9.81 -13.72
C ASN A 443 -7.53 -9.37 -14.55
N SER A 444 -8.68 -9.24 -13.89
CA SER A 444 -9.96 -8.89 -14.50
C SER A 444 -10.54 -7.58 -13.97
N GLY A 445 -9.94 -7.01 -12.92
CA GLY A 445 -10.32 -5.72 -12.35
C GLY A 445 -9.92 -4.52 -13.20
N ASP A 446 -10.28 -3.34 -12.70
CA ASP A 446 -9.79 -2.06 -13.24
C ASP A 446 -8.26 -2.06 -13.21
N ALA A 447 -7.65 -1.55 -14.28
CA ALA A 447 -6.20 -1.62 -14.49
C ALA A 447 -5.38 -0.97 -13.35
N HIS A 448 -5.94 0.02 -12.66
CA HIS A 448 -5.29 0.74 -11.56
C HIS A 448 -5.70 0.23 -10.17
N ASP A 449 -6.69 -0.67 -10.08
CA ASP A 449 -7.01 -1.36 -8.83
C ASP A 449 -5.79 -2.17 -8.37
N PHE A 450 -5.59 -2.31 -7.06
CA PHE A 450 -4.28 -2.75 -6.55
C PHE A 450 -4.37 -3.59 -5.28
N VAL A 451 -3.26 -4.25 -4.97
CA VAL A 451 -3.00 -4.91 -3.70
C VAL A 451 -1.79 -4.24 -3.05
N ARG A 452 -1.82 -4.13 -1.72
CA ARG A 452 -0.73 -3.55 -0.92
C ARG A 452 -0.61 -4.29 0.41
N ALA A 453 0.62 -4.59 0.81
CA ALA A 453 0.93 -5.10 2.14
C ALA A 453 2.25 -4.51 2.66
N THR A 454 2.31 -4.29 3.97
CA THR A 454 3.49 -3.80 4.67
C THR A 454 4.06 -4.92 5.52
N PHE A 455 5.30 -5.32 5.26
CA PHE A 455 6.02 -6.35 6.01
C PHE A 455 6.96 -5.71 7.03
N TYR A 456 6.90 -6.19 8.26
CA TYR A 456 7.74 -5.77 9.38
C TYR A 456 8.84 -6.80 9.71
N GLN A 457 8.63 -8.04 9.28
CA GLN A 457 9.60 -9.13 9.38
C GLN A 457 9.46 -10.03 8.15
N ILE A 458 10.60 -10.45 7.58
CA ILE A 458 10.73 -11.51 6.59
C ILE A 458 12.03 -12.23 6.92
N GLU A 459 11.96 -13.47 7.36
CA GLU A 459 13.12 -14.29 7.74
C GLU A 459 12.95 -15.68 7.13
N ASN A 460 13.95 -16.15 6.40
CA ASN A 460 14.07 -17.56 6.03
C ASN A 460 15.14 -18.24 6.91
N SER A 461 15.06 -19.55 7.06
CA SER A 461 16.12 -20.34 7.70
C SER A 461 16.14 -21.76 7.17
N HIS A 462 17.33 -22.34 7.09
CA HIS A 462 17.57 -23.68 6.55
C HIS A 462 18.67 -24.40 7.31
N SER A 463 18.60 -25.74 7.37
CA SER A 463 19.75 -26.52 7.81
C SER A 463 20.86 -26.43 6.77
N GLY A 464 22.07 -26.04 7.18
CA GLY A 464 23.22 -25.88 6.28
C GLY A 464 23.38 -24.47 5.68
N TYR A 465 22.44 -23.56 5.96
CA TYR A 465 22.54 -22.13 5.65
C TYR A 465 22.82 -21.37 6.96
N PRO A 466 24.01 -20.75 7.13
CA PRO A 466 24.45 -20.19 8.41
C PRO A 466 24.04 -18.72 8.65
N HIS A 467 23.22 -18.18 7.76
CA HIS A 467 22.66 -16.83 7.85
C HIS A 467 21.20 -16.96 8.31
#